data_AF-A0A0F8W2H3-F1
#
_entry.id   AF-A0A0F8W2H3-F1
#
_cell.length_a   1.000
_cell.length_b   1.000
_cell.length_c   1.000
_cell.angle_alpha   90.00
_cell.angle_beta   90.00
_cell.angle_gamma   90.00
#
_symmetry.space_group_name_H-M   'P 1'
#
loop_
_entity.id
_entity.type
_entity.pdbx_description
1 polymer ?
#
loop_
_entity_poly.entity_id
_entity_poly.type
_entity_poly.pdbx_seq_one_letter_code
_entity_poly.pdbx_strand_id
1 'polypeptide(L)'
;MALNCDYNWHGSGRQVFFDAATYETIHANYPISFSDDFLGYSLQKYVAGENTTAPWRTVETSLNTGIGLKADEINGVVNLIVDSDDNAEVAVLHWGDQESLSIERGLIFEARVAFSVLPTTGTETVQAVWGLAGAHNTTPDS
;
A
#
# COMPACT_ATOMS: atom_id res chain seq x y z
N MET A 1 -4.09 33.59 -13.15
CA MET A 1 -2.82 33.09 -12.57
C MET A 1 -2.35 31.94 -13.44
N ALA A 2 -1.21 32.06 -14.12
CA ALA A 2 -0.66 31.00 -14.96
C ALA A 2 0.34 30.23 -14.12
N LEU A 3 -0.03 29.02 -13.72
CA LEU A 3 0.76 28.17 -12.85
C LEU A 3 1.68 27.32 -13.72
N ASN A 4 2.99 27.55 -13.62
CA ASN A 4 4.00 26.82 -14.38
C ASN A 4 4.74 25.86 -13.45
N CYS A 5 5.04 24.67 -13.97
CA CYS A 5 5.84 23.65 -13.30
C CYS A 5 7.08 23.39 -14.14
N ASP A 6 8.26 23.59 -13.55
CA ASP A 6 9.53 23.19 -14.16
C ASP A 6 10.15 22.07 -13.30
N TYR A 7 10.63 21.02 -13.96
CA TYR A 7 11.22 19.85 -13.32
C TYR A 7 12.66 20.12 -12.85
N ASN A 8 13.24 21.28 -13.19
CA ASN A 8 14.66 21.50 -12.97
C ASN A 8 15.09 22.98 -12.79
N TRP A 9 14.43 23.73 -11.92
CA TRP A 9 15.03 24.99 -11.45
C TRP A 9 16.17 24.67 -10.46
N HIS A 10 17.42 24.99 -10.83
CA HIS A 10 18.69 24.77 -10.10
C HIS A 10 19.24 23.35 -9.93
N GLY A 11 18.90 22.37 -10.79
CA GLY A 11 19.55 21.04 -10.71
C GLY A 11 19.08 20.18 -9.54
N SER A 12 17.98 20.57 -8.88
CA SER A 12 17.49 19.93 -7.65
C SER A 12 16.76 18.60 -7.88
N GLY A 13 16.41 18.29 -9.13
CA GLY A 13 15.65 17.07 -9.49
C GLY A 13 14.23 17.04 -8.95
N ARG A 14 13.67 18.19 -8.53
CA ARG A 14 12.36 18.30 -7.90
C ARG A 14 11.51 19.32 -8.64
N GLN A 15 10.21 19.05 -8.75
CA GLN A 15 9.26 20.01 -9.31
C GLN A 15 9.18 21.26 -8.43
N VAL A 16 9.37 22.43 -9.04
CA VAL A 16 9.19 23.72 -8.39
C VAL A 16 7.99 24.41 -9.02
N PHE A 17 7.03 24.81 -8.19
CA PHE A 17 5.88 25.60 -8.60
C PHE A 17 6.20 27.07 -8.38
N PHE A 18 6.01 27.89 -9.42
CA PHE A 18 6.22 29.33 -9.32
C PHE A 18 5.11 30.07 -10.08
N ASP A 19 4.83 31.29 -9.64
CA ASP A 19 3.97 32.19 -10.40
C ASP A 19 4.79 32.79 -11.54
N ALA A 20 4.41 32.49 -12.78
CA ALA A 20 5.12 32.94 -13.97
C ALA A 20 5.08 34.47 -14.17
N ALA A 21 4.15 35.18 -13.52
CA ALA A 21 4.04 36.63 -13.62
C ALA A 21 4.94 37.38 -12.62
N THR A 22 5.14 36.81 -11.43
CA THR A 22 5.89 37.45 -10.32
C THR A 22 7.24 36.80 -10.06
N TYR A 23 7.50 35.62 -10.63
CA TYR A 23 8.66 34.77 -10.35
C TYR A 23 8.82 34.41 -8.87
N GLU A 24 7.74 34.54 -8.10
CA GLU A 24 7.73 34.12 -6.71
C GLU A 24 7.54 32.60 -6.64
N THR A 25 8.37 31.96 -5.83
CA THR A 25 8.21 30.55 -5.50
C THR A 25 6.90 30.39 -4.75
N ILE A 26 5.93 29.73 -5.38
CA ILE A 26 4.71 29.33 -4.68
C ILE A 26 5.13 28.20 -3.76
N HIS A 27 4.61 28.19 -2.53
CA HIS A 27 4.89 27.10 -1.60
C HIS A 27 4.54 25.79 -2.32
N ALA A 28 5.56 25.00 -2.65
CA ALA A 28 5.32 23.65 -3.11
C ALA A 28 4.54 23.00 -1.98
N ASN A 29 3.30 22.57 -2.25
CA ASN A 29 2.65 21.63 -1.37
C ASN A 29 3.65 20.48 -1.27
N TYR A 30 4.16 20.23 -0.07
CA TYR A 30 4.95 19.04 0.22
C TYR A 30 3.94 18.01 0.71
N PRO A 31 3.26 17.27 -0.18
CA PRO A 31 2.37 16.21 0.27
C PRO A 31 3.21 15.18 1.03
N ILE A 32 2.69 14.71 2.15
CA ILE A 32 3.22 13.53 2.80
C ILE A 32 2.91 12.37 1.85
N SER A 33 3.95 11.78 1.27
CA SER A 33 3.84 10.66 0.34
C SER A 33 4.62 9.46 0.87
N PHE A 34 4.03 8.28 0.71
CA PHE A 34 4.70 7.01 0.92
C PHE A 34 4.56 6.17 -0.35
N SER A 35 5.67 5.57 -0.77
CA SER A 35 5.74 4.68 -1.92
C SER A 35 6.63 3.52 -1.54
N ASP A 36 6.22 2.32 -1.92
CA ASP A 36 7.01 1.11 -1.77
C ASP A 36 6.92 0.30 -3.07
N ASP A 37 8.08 -0.07 -3.60
CA ASP A 37 8.25 -0.94 -4.76
C ASP A 37 8.58 -2.38 -4.34
N PHE A 38 8.57 -2.66 -3.04
CA PHE A 38 8.91 -3.92 -2.41
C PHE A 38 10.32 -4.43 -2.74
N LEU A 39 11.25 -3.53 -3.09
CA LEU A 39 12.66 -3.84 -3.29
C LEU A 39 13.45 -3.61 -2.00
N GLY A 40 13.58 -4.65 -1.18
CA GLY A 40 14.51 -4.67 -0.04
C GLY A 40 13.90 -4.54 1.35
N TYR A 41 12.58 -4.50 1.50
CA TYR A 41 11.91 -4.55 2.79
C TYR A 41 11.57 -5.98 3.23
N SER A 42 11.89 -6.32 4.48
CA SER A 42 11.35 -7.52 5.12
C SER A 42 9.89 -7.26 5.54
N LEU A 43 8.96 -8.01 4.98
CA LEU A 43 7.59 -8.08 5.52
C LEU A 43 7.65 -8.66 6.93
N GLN A 44 6.90 -8.08 7.87
CA GLN A 44 6.87 -8.57 9.25
C GLN A 44 5.49 -9.14 9.59
N LYS A 45 5.45 -10.26 10.30
CA LYS A 45 4.18 -10.78 10.82
C LYS A 45 3.62 -9.84 11.88
N TYR A 46 2.31 -9.56 11.81
CA TYR A 46 1.64 -8.74 12.81
C TYR A 46 1.69 -9.43 14.19
N VAL A 47 2.23 -8.72 15.18
CA VAL A 47 2.17 -9.10 16.60
C VAL A 47 1.56 -7.94 17.36
N ALA A 48 0.50 -8.22 18.12
CA ALA A 48 -0.20 -7.20 18.90
C ALA A 48 0.76 -6.58 19.94
N GLY A 49 0.79 -5.24 19.98
CA GLY A 49 1.64 -4.49 20.93
C GLY A 49 3.12 -4.42 20.54
N GLU A 50 3.55 -5.03 19.43
CA GLU A 50 4.91 -4.86 18.94
C GLU A 50 5.02 -3.57 18.14
N ASN A 51 5.99 -2.73 18.50
CA ASN A 51 6.31 -1.50 17.78
C ASN A 51 7.51 -1.76 16.88
N THR A 52 7.24 -1.94 15.59
CA THR A 52 8.21 -2.45 14.62
C THR A 52 8.61 -1.35 13.65
N THR A 53 9.81 -1.46 13.09
CA THR A 53 10.31 -0.49 12.10
C THR A 53 9.84 -0.78 10.67
N ALA A 54 9.41 -2.02 10.40
CA ALA A 54 8.90 -2.40 9.08
C ALA A 54 7.51 -1.77 8.86
N PRO A 55 7.29 -1.07 7.72
CA PRO A 55 5.99 -0.48 7.42
C PRO A 55 4.92 -1.57 7.24
N TRP A 56 5.22 -2.61 6.47
CA TRP A 56 4.23 -3.62 6.13
C TRP A 56 4.15 -4.76 7.14
N ARG A 57 2.90 -5.09 7.50
CA ARG A 57 2.54 -6.18 8.40
C ARG A 57 1.64 -7.19 7.72
N THR A 58 1.82 -8.46 8.07
CA THR A 58 1.01 -9.57 7.54
C THR A 58 0.10 -10.15 8.61
N VAL A 59 -1.16 -10.41 8.25
CA VAL A 59 -2.12 -11.21 9.04
C VAL A 59 -2.54 -12.40 8.21
N GLU A 60 -2.43 -13.59 8.80
CA GLU A 60 -2.61 -14.87 8.13
C GLU A 60 -3.51 -15.74 9.00
N THR A 61 -4.58 -16.30 8.44
CA THR A 61 -5.43 -17.30 9.10
C THR A 61 -5.51 -18.52 8.21
N SER A 62 -5.13 -19.68 8.74
CA SER A 62 -5.21 -20.98 8.07
C SER A 62 -4.50 -21.09 6.71
N LEU A 63 -3.52 -20.23 6.41
CA LEU A 63 -2.80 -20.27 5.12
C LEU A 63 -1.78 -21.42 5.07
N ASN A 64 -1.81 -22.17 3.96
CA ASN A 64 -0.80 -23.18 3.63
C ASN A 64 0.56 -22.57 3.21
N THR A 65 0.54 -21.34 2.66
CA THR A 65 1.75 -20.59 2.28
C THR A 65 1.74 -19.20 2.92
N GLY A 66 2.82 -18.84 3.60
CA GLY A 66 2.96 -17.51 4.22
C GLY A 66 3.04 -16.39 3.19
N ILE A 67 2.59 -15.19 3.58
CA ILE A 67 2.69 -13.99 2.76
C ILE A 67 4.17 -13.59 2.66
N GLY A 68 4.64 -13.37 1.44
CA GLY A 68 6.06 -13.16 1.21
C GLY A 68 6.39 -12.43 -0.09
N LEU A 69 7.62 -11.93 -0.16
CA LEU A 69 8.21 -11.49 -1.42
C LEU A 69 8.45 -12.69 -2.33
N LYS A 70 8.05 -12.58 -3.59
CA LYS A 70 8.32 -13.60 -4.60
C LYS A 70 9.77 -13.47 -5.07
N ALA A 71 10.58 -14.47 -4.73
CA ALA A 71 12.04 -14.45 -4.86
C ALA A 71 12.57 -14.22 -6.29
N ASP A 72 11.77 -14.54 -7.32
CA ASP A 72 12.18 -14.53 -8.73
C ASP A 72 11.30 -13.62 -9.61
N GLU A 73 10.61 -12.63 -9.04
CA GLU A 73 9.86 -11.63 -9.82
C GLU A 73 10.66 -10.34 -10.04
N ILE A 74 10.45 -9.76 -11.21
CA ILE A 74 11.03 -8.45 -11.54
C ILE A 74 10.25 -7.37 -10.79
N ASN A 75 10.97 -6.41 -10.18
CA ASN A 75 10.45 -5.23 -9.49
C ASN A 75 9.68 -5.46 -8.17
N GLY A 76 10.07 -6.46 -7.36
CA GLY A 76 9.55 -6.58 -5.99
C GLY A 76 8.06 -6.87 -5.96
N VAL A 77 7.69 -8.15 -5.86
CA VAL A 77 6.28 -8.57 -5.83
C VAL A 77 5.98 -9.23 -4.51
N VAL A 78 5.03 -8.67 -3.75
CA VAL A 78 4.42 -9.37 -2.61
C VAL A 78 3.32 -10.28 -3.12
N ASN A 79 3.34 -11.54 -2.68
CA ASN A 79 2.32 -12.51 -3.03
C ASN A 79 1.47 -12.86 -1.81
N LEU A 80 0.15 -12.83 -2.00
CA LEU A 80 -0.85 -13.23 -1.03
C LEU A 80 -1.57 -14.45 -1.61
N ILE A 81 -1.16 -15.64 -1.18
CA ILE A 81 -1.72 -16.90 -1.68
C ILE A 81 -2.73 -17.41 -0.66
N VAL A 82 -3.98 -17.52 -1.09
CA VAL A 82 -4.98 -18.38 -0.47
C VAL A 82 -5.06 -19.66 -1.30
N ASP A 83 -5.35 -20.78 -0.67
CA ASP A 83 -5.48 -22.11 -1.25
C ASP A 83 -6.96 -22.44 -1.53
N SER A 84 -7.18 -23.47 -2.34
CA SER A 84 -8.50 -24.01 -2.68
C SER A 84 -9.02 -25.03 -1.65
N ASP A 85 -8.52 -24.98 -0.42
CA ASP A 85 -9.00 -25.84 0.65
C ASP A 85 -10.37 -25.35 1.17
N ASP A 86 -11.19 -26.27 1.68
CA ASP A 86 -12.53 -25.98 2.24
C ASP A 86 -12.49 -25.18 3.58
N ASN A 87 -11.38 -24.50 3.85
CA ASN A 87 -11.16 -23.75 5.08
C ASN A 87 -11.40 -22.25 4.88
N ALA A 88 -11.85 -21.57 5.93
CA ALA A 88 -11.85 -20.11 5.96
C ALA A 88 -10.41 -19.60 6.07
N GLU A 89 -9.90 -19.09 4.95
CA GLU A 89 -8.55 -18.55 4.84
C GLU A 89 -8.55 -17.03 4.74
N VAL A 90 -7.56 -16.40 5.37
CA VAL A 90 -7.40 -14.93 5.34
C VAL A 90 -5.93 -14.59 5.14
N ALA A 91 -5.65 -13.79 4.11
CA ALA A 91 -4.34 -13.23 3.83
C ALA A 91 -4.45 -11.70 3.75
N VAL A 92 -3.78 -10.98 4.65
CA VAL A 92 -3.82 -9.52 4.73
C VAL A 92 -2.41 -8.95 4.76
N LEU A 93 -2.19 -7.92 3.96
CA LEU A 93 -1.05 -7.02 4.03
C LEU A 93 -1.56 -5.64 4.43
N HIS A 94 -1.06 -5.07 5.53
CA HIS A 94 -1.48 -3.76 6.01
C HIS A 94 -0.32 -2.95 6.60
N TRP A 95 -0.43 -1.62 6.58
CA TRP A 95 0.60 -0.71 7.09
C TRP A 95 0.31 -0.22 8.53
N GLY A 96 -0.14 -1.13 9.40
CA GLY A 96 -0.45 -0.79 10.80
C GLY A 96 -1.34 0.46 10.97
N ASP A 97 -1.27 1.09 12.13
CA ASP A 97 -1.93 2.37 12.38
C ASP A 97 -1.02 3.52 11.90
N GLN A 98 -1.50 4.30 10.93
CA GLN A 98 -0.80 5.48 10.43
C GLN A 98 -1.54 6.75 10.82
N GLU A 99 -0.88 7.61 11.60
CA GLU A 99 -1.40 8.94 11.97
C GLU A 99 -0.94 10.03 10.98
N SER A 100 0.05 9.72 10.14
CA SER A 100 0.67 10.68 9.20
C SER A 100 -0.16 10.90 7.92
N LEU A 101 -1.05 9.96 7.60
CA LEU A 101 -1.86 9.96 6.38
C LEU A 101 -3.34 9.95 6.76
N SER A 102 -4.10 10.95 6.27
CA SER A 102 -5.51 11.11 6.64
C SER A 102 -6.42 11.09 5.40
N ILE A 103 -7.35 10.14 5.38
CA ILE A 103 -8.38 9.99 4.33
C ILE A 103 -9.22 11.27 4.25
N GLU A 104 -9.54 11.89 5.39
CA GLU A 104 -10.33 13.14 5.46
C GLU A 104 -9.64 14.34 4.78
N ARG A 105 -8.33 14.27 4.56
CA ARG A 105 -7.53 15.32 3.92
C ARG A 105 -7.33 15.08 2.43
N GLY A 106 -8.08 14.17 1.82
CA GLY A 106 -8.01 13.86 0.39
C GLY A 106 -6.82 12.98 0.04
N LEU A 107 -6.49 12.01 0.91
CA LEU A 107 -5.44 11.04 0.65
C LEU A 107 -5.74 10.23 -0.62
N ILE A 108 -4.73 10.09 -1.47
CA ILE A 108 -4.80 9.30 -2.70
C ILE A 108 -4.08 7.97 -2.44
N PHE A 109 -4.73 6.87 -2.79
CA PHE A 109 -4.16 5.52 -2.74
C PHE A 109 -4.07 4.95 -4.15
N GLU A 110 -2.88 4.48 -4.52
CA GLU A 110 -2.59 3.85 -5.80
C GLU A 110 -1.82 2.55 -5.56
N ALA A 111 -2.24 1.47 -6.24
CA ALA A 111 -1.58 0.18 -6.17
C ALA A 111 -1.68 -0.54 -7.52
N ARG A 112 -0.69 -1.39 -7.82
CA ARG A 112 -0.74 -2.34 -8.94
C ARG A 112 -0.99 -3.73 -8.38
N VAL A 113 -2.11 -4.33 -8.77
CA VAL A 113 -2.53 -5.66 -8.32
C VAL A 113 -2.72 -6.57 -9.53
N ALA A 114 -2.22 -7.79 -9.44
CA ALA A 114 -2.47 -8.85 -10.40
C ALA A 114 -3.23 -9.98 -9.70
N PHE A 115 -4.36 -10.39 -10.28
CA PHE A 115 -5.17 -11.48 -9.74
C PHE A 115 -4.83 -12.79 -10.43
N SER A 116 -4.64 -13.83 -9.63
CA SER A 116 -4.75 -15.22 -10.08
C SER A 116 -6.10 -15.77 -9.59
N VAL A 117 -6.89 -16.32 -10.51
CA VAL A 117 -8.12 -17.02 -10.13
C VAL A 117 -7.77 -18.34 -9.46
N LEU A 118 -8.28 -18.53 -8.25
CA LEU A 118 -8.36 -19.87 -7.67
C LEU A 118 -9.46 -20.67 -8.37
N PRO A 119 -9.25 -21.97 -8.62
CA PRO A 119 -10.35 -22.87 -8.95
C PRO A 119 -11.21 -23.08 -7.69
N THR A 120 -12.20 -22.21 -7.47
CA THR A 120 -13.23 -22.42 -6.45
C THR A 120 -14.16 -23.56 -6.92
N THR A 121 -14.53 -24.48 -6.04
CA THR A 121 -15.45 -25.58 -6.38
C THR A 121 -16.91 -25.11 -6.53
N GLY A 122 -17.18 -23.84 -6.23
CA GLY A 122 -18.45 -23.15 -6.50
C GLY A 122 -19.28 -22.90 -5.24
N THR A 123 -18.78 -23.33 -4.08
CA THR A 123 -19.38 -23.08 -2.76
C THR A 123 -18.62 -22.03 -1.94
N GLU A 124 -17.40 -21.70 -2.36
CA GLU A 124 -16.50 -20.76 -1.71
C GLU A 124 -16.76 -19.34 -2.24
N THR A 125 -16.71 -18.36 -1.35
CA THR A 125 -16.76 -16.94 -1.71
C THR A 125 -15.36 -16.36 -1.59
N VAL A 126 -14.81 -15.87 -2.70
CA VAL A 126 -13.51 -15.19 -2.71
C VAL A 126 -13.76 -13.69 -2.80
N GLN A 127 -13.24 -12.95 -1.83
CA GLN A 127 -13.28 -11.50 -1.80
C GLN A 127 -11.87 -10.94 -1.66
N ALA A 128 -11.56 -9.93 -2.45
CA ALA A 128 -10.35 -9.14 -2.33
C ALA A 128 -10.74 -7.68 -2.08
N VAL A 129 -10.12 -7.07 -1.07
CA VAL A 129 -10.33 -5.67 -0.68
C VAL A 129 -8.97 -4.99 -0.61
N TRP A 130 -8.88 -3.80 -1.19
CA TRP A 130 -7.72 -2.93 -1.09
C TRP A 130 -8.19 -1.49 -0.93
N GLY A 131 -7.40 -0.70 -0.23
CA GLY A 131 -7.70 0.72 -0.03
C GLY A 131 -7.31 1.18 1.35
N LEU A 132 -7.94 2.27 1.74
CA LEU A 132 -7.68 2.95 3.00
C LEU A 132 -8.90 2.77 3.89
N ALA A 133 -8.67 2.29 5.10
CA ALA A 133 -9.71 2.24 6.13
C ALA A 133 -9.25 3.09 7.32
N GLY A 134 -10.15 3.93 7.85
CA GLY A 134 -10.01 4.44 9.22
C GLY A 134 -10.21 3.30 10.21
N ALA A 135 -10.03 3.53 11.52
CA ALA A 135 -10.09 2.53 12.60
C ALA A 135 -11.11 1.40 12.35
N HIS A 136 -10.65 0.34 11.69
CA HIS A 136 -11.43 -0.81 11.32
C HIS A 136 -10.94 -1.91 12.23
N ASN A 137 -11.78 -2.29 13.19
CA ASN A 137 -11.52 -3.49 13.97
C ASN A 137 -11.50 -4.64 12.96
N THR A 138 -10.43 -5.43 12.91
CA THR A 138 -10.10 -6.48 11.92
C THR A 138 -11.10 -7.66 11.84
N THR A 139 -12.39 -7.36 11.92
CA THR A 139 -13.49 -8.27 11.77
C THR A 139 -13.87 -8.26 10.29
N PRO A 140 -13.95 -9.41 9.62
CA PRO A 140 -14.54 -9.50 8.29
C PRO A 140 -15.94 -8.89 8.33
N ASP A 141 -16.26 -7.99 7.40
CA ASP A 141 -17.65 -7.56 7.20
C ASP A 141 -18.47 -8.80 6.81
N SER A 142 -19.45 -9.14 7.65
CA SER A 142 -20.38 -10.26 7.46
C SER A 142 -21.44 -9.95 6.41
#